data_AF-A0A3N5P7I1-F1
#
_entry.id   AF-A0A3N5P7I1-F1
#
_cell.length_a   1.000
_cell.length_b   1.000
_cell.length_c   1.000
_cell.angle_alpha   90.00
_cell.angle_beta   90.00
_cell.angle_gamma   90.00
#
_symmetry.space_group_name_H-M   'P 1'
#
loop_
_entity.id
_entity.type
_entity.pdbx_description
1 polymer ?
#
loop_
_entity_poly.entity_id
_entity_poly.type
_entity_poly.pdbx_seq_one_letter_code
_entity_poly.pdbx_strand_id
1 'polypeptide(L)'
;ADPWYDAGPFNPAAVRRWLPVDLYVGGAEHAVMHLLYARFWTKVLADAGLIDFREPFPRLRSQGIVHAADGKRMSKSRGNVVTPDEVVARYGADTLRLHLLFMAPFDRNVTWDEEGIAGAERFLQRVWRLGEEAARRPAGDGQEQGPGAANRREDDLLRRAMHKTIRRVTEDVDASKFNTAVSAMMELSNTLAAHRESHGSPGPAFCEAFEMLIRLLSPFAPHITEEIWERLGHDFSVHQQTWPAYDPALAVDETVTLVVQVDGKVRDRIPVPAGLEDGPARERALASEHVRQHLGGRAPRQVIVVSGRLVNVVT
;
A
#
# COMPACT_ATOMS: atom_id res chain seq x y z
N ALA A 1 -29.02 9.94 10.93
CA ALA A 1 -27.75 9.62 11.61
C ALA A 1 -27.96 8.84 12.91
N ASP A 2 -29.13 8.25 13.13
CA ASP A 2 -29.41 7.34 14.25
C ASP A 2 -30.68 6.57 13.85
N PRO A 3 -30.59 5.27 13.48
CA PRO A 3 -31.74 4.53 12.96
C PRO A 3 -32.79 4.19 14.03
N TRP A 4 -32.48 4.43 15.31
CA TRP A 4 -33.36 4.14 16.44
C TRP A 4 -33.97 5.40 17.06
N TYR A 5 -33.65 6.58 16.51
CA TYR A 5 -34.18 7.85 16.97
C TYR A 5 -35.65 7.99 16.56
N ASP A 6 -36.53 8.19 17.54
CA ASP A 6 -37.99 8.19 17.38
C ASP A 6 -38.61 9.60 17.49
N ALA A 7 -37.90 10.56 18.07
CA ALA A 7 -38.37 11.95 18.21
C ALA A 7 -38.27 12.78 16.92
N GLY A 8 -37.81 12.20 15.81
CA GLY A 8 -37.76 12.87 14.50
C GLY A 8 -36.98 12.06 13.46
N PRO A 9 -36.85 12.58 12.22
CA PRO A 9 -36.15 11.88 11.14
C PRO A 9 -34.62 11.78 11.37
N PHE A 10 -34.04 12.70 12.15
CA PHE A 10 -32.61 12.71 12.44
C PHE A 10 -32.32 13.14 13.88
N ASN A 11 -31.47 12.39 14.57
CA ASN A 11 -30.86 12.80 15.83
C ASN A 11 -29.85 13.94 15.57
N PRO A 12 -30.07 15.18 16.05
CA PRO A 12 -29.18 16.31 15.74
C PRO A 12 -27.74 16.14 16.24
N ALA A 13 -27.56 15.48 17.39
CA ALA A 13 -26.22 15.22 17.91
C ALA A 13 -25.45 14.23 17.04
N ALA A 14 -26.15 13.20 16.55
CA ALA A 14 -25.54 12.21 15.66
C ALA A 14 -25.25 12.77 14.26
N VAL A 15 -26.10 13.68 13.74
CA VAL A 15 -25.83 14.40 12.49
C VAL A 15 -24.52 15.17 12.59
N ARG A 16 -24.36 16.00 13.65
CA ARG A 16 -23.12 16.78 13.86
C ARG A 16 -21.87 15.93 14.03
N ARG A 17 -22.03 14.70 14.56
CA ARG A 17 -20.89 13.81 14.83
C ARG A 17 -20.42 13.03 13.61
N TRP A 18 -21.35 12.63 12.72
CA TRP A 18 -21.09 11.64 11.67
C TRP A 18 -21.28 12.15 10.25
N LEU A 19 -21.94 13.30 10.06
CA LEU A 19 -22.22 13.84 8.74
C LEU A 19 -21.54 15.20 8.53
N PRO A 20 -21.18 15.56 7.28
CA PRO A 20 -21.34 14.75 6.05
C PRO A 20 -20.42 13.53 6.02
N VAL A 21 -20.69 12.57 5.13
CA VAL A 21 -19.89 11.33 5.03
C VAL A 21 -18.53 11.67 4.42
N ASP A 22 -17.45 11.55 5.18
CA ASP A 22 -16.09 11.99 4.79
C ASP A 22 -15.57 11.42 3.45
N LEU A 23 -15.90 10.15 3.19
CA LEU A 23 -15.53 9.42 1.99
C LEU A 23 -16.68 8.47 1.61
N TYR A 24 -17.25 8.67 0.43
CA TYR A 24 -18.21 7.75 -0.15
C TYR A 24 -17.53 6.90 -1.24
N VAL A 25 -17.67 5.58 -1.13
CA VAL A 25 -17.16 4.61 -2.11
C VAL A 25 -18.33 3.98 -2.86
N GLY A 26 -18.33 4.07 -4.18
CA GLY A 26 -19.39 3.48 -5.00
C GLY A 26 -19.08 3.54 -6.49
N GLY A 27 -19.52 2.51 -7.23
CA GLY A 27 -19.22 2.37 -8.65
C GLY A 27 -19.76 3.53 -9.50
N ALA A 28 -19.06 3.82 -10.59
CA ALA A 28 -19.39 4.93 -11.49
C ALA A 28 -20.78 4.79 -12.14
N GLU A 29 -21.36 3.58 -12.16
CA GLU A 29 -22.72 3.32 -12.62
C GLU A 29 -23.80 4.10 -11.85
N HIS A 30 -23.48 4.58 -10.65
CA HIS A 30 -24.41 5.32 -9.80
C HIS A 30 -24.39 6.85 -10.01
N ALA A 31 -23.55 7.35 -10.93
CA ALA A 31 -23.33 8.78 -11.15
C ALA A 31 -24.60 9.58 -11.47
N VAL A 32 -25.47 9.06 -12.34
CA VAL A 32 -26.62 9.81 -12.89
C VAL A 32 -27.94 9.56 -12.16
N MET A 33 -27.97 8.64 -11.19
CA MET A 33 -29.16 8.32 -10.41
C MET A 33 -28.89 8.55 -8.92
N HIS A 34 -28.43 7.51 -8.22
CA HIS A 34 -28.26 7.53 -6.77
C HIS A 34 -27.45 8.73 -6.29
N LEU A 35 -26.32 9.04 -6.93
CA LEU A 35 -25.48 10.18 -6.52
C LEU A 35 -26.17 11.53 -6.80
N LEU A 36 -26.97 11.65 -7.86
CA LEU A 36 -27.78 12.83 -8.11
C LEU A 36 -28.91 12.97 -7.08
N TYR A 37 -29.62 11.88 -6.80
CA TYR A 37 -30.70 11.85 -5.80
C TYR A 37 -30.19 12.13 -4.40
N ALA A 38 -29.03 11.58 -4.02
CA ALA A 38 -28.38 11.88 -2.75
C ALA A 38 -28.14 13.39 -2.59
N ARG A 39 -27.54 14.01 -3.62
CA ARG A 39 -27.27 15.46 -3.61
C ARG A 39 -28.55 16.31 -3.60
N PHE A 40 -29.57 15.89 -4.34
CA PHE A 40 -30.87 16.56 -4.36
C PHE A 40 -31.52 16.53 -2.98
N TRP A 41 -31.63 15.35 -2.38
CA TRP A 41 -32.23 15.19 -1.06
C TRP A 41 -31.44 15.90 0.03
N THR A 42 -30.10 15.89 -0.02
CA THR A 42 -29.29 16.70 0.92
C THR A 42 -29.65 18.18 0.85
N LYS A 43 -29.88 18.74 -0.35
CA LYS A 43 -30.27 20.15 -0.48
C LYS A 43 -31.67 20.41 0.05
N VAL A 44 -32.63 19.52 -0.26
CA VAL A 44 -33.99 19.60 0.29
C VAL A 44 -33.98 19.55 1.82
N LEU A 45 -33.20 18.64 2.42
CA LEU A 45 -33.08 18.50 3.87
C LEU A 45 -32.42 19.71 4.52
N ALA A 46 -31.42 20.30 3.87
CA ALA A 46 -30.80 21.55 4.33
C ALA A 46 -31.79 22.72 4.29
N ASP A 47 -32.56 22.84 3.21
CA ASP A 47 -33.57 23.90 3.05
C ASP A 47 -34.72 23.74 4.06
N ALA A 48 -35.01 22.50 4.48
CA ALA A 48 -35.96 22.18 5.55
C ALA A 48 -35.38 22.40 6.97
N GLY A 49 -34.11 22.81 7.10
CA GLY A 49 -33.45 23.03 8.39
C GLY A 49 -33.11 21.76 9.18
N LEU A 50 -33.13 20.59 8.53
CA LEU A 50 -32.88 19.30 9.18
C LEU A 50 -31.38 18.95 9.28
N ILE A 51 -30.56 19.57 8.44
CA ILE A 51 -29.10 19.46 8.41
C ILE A 51 -28.49 20.82 8.02
N ASP A 52 -27.21 21.04 8.34
CA ASP A 52 -26.49 22.30 8.13
C ASP A 52 -25.45 22.25 6.98
N PHE A 53 -25.45 21.17 6.18
CA PHE A 53 -24.58 20.99 5.02
C PHE A 53 -25.37 20.72 3.73
N ARG A 54 -24.81 21.08 2.57
CA ARG A 54 -25.51 21.00 1.27
C ARG A 54 -24.96 19.97 0.29
N GLU A 55 -23.86 19.31 0.62
CA GLU A 55 -23.31 18.19 -0.15
C GLU A 55 -23.09 16.98 0.77
N PRO A 56 -23.58 15.78 0.41
CA PRO A 56 -23.53 14.62 1.31
C PRO A 56 -22.14 13.99 1.43
N PHE A 57 -21.29 14.15 0.40
CA PHE A 57 -20.02 13.45 0.25
C PHE A 57 -18.92 14.46 -0.17
N PRO A 58 -18.04 14.92 0.74
CA PRO A 58 -16.92 15.79 0.39
C PRO A 58 -15.90 15.09 -0.50
N ARG A 59 -15.77 13.76 -0.37
CA ARG A 59 -14.95 12.93 -1.24
C ARG A 59 -15.77 11.74 -1.76
N LEU A 60 -15.70 11.54 -3.08
CA LEU A 60 -16.24 10.37 -3.77
C LEU A 60 -15.08 9.60 -4.42
N ARG A 61 -15.08 8.27 -4.29
CA ARG A 61 -14.17 7.37 -4.97
C ARG A 61 -14.97 6.25 -5.62
N SER A 62 -14.77 6.06 -6.92
CA SER A 62 -15.43 4.99 -7.66
C SER A 62 -14.49 3.83 -7.90
N GLN A 63 -14.87 2.67 -7.38
CA GLN A 63 -14.15 1.45 -7.65
C GLN A 63 -14.34 1.00 -9.10
N GLY A 64 -13.36 0.28 -9.62
CA GLY A 64 -13.47 -0.45 -10.86
C GLY A 64 -14.42 -1.65 -10.78
N ILE A 65 -14.85 -2.13 -11.93
CA ILE A 65 -15.69 -3.31 -12.07
C ILE A 65 -14.82 -4.56 -12.23
N VAL A 66 -15.10 -5.57 -11.41
CA VAL A 66 -14.55 -6.92 -11.58
C VAL A 66 -15.42 -7.67 -12.60
N HIS A 67 -14.81 -8.00 -13.74
CA HIS A 67 -15.40 -8.83 -14.78
C HIS A 67 -15.11 -10.31 -14.49
N ALA A 68 -15.94 -11.22 -15.02
CA ALA A 68 -15.64 -12.65 -14.97
C ALA A 68 -14.42 -12.97 -15.85
N ALA A 69 -13.88 -14.19 -15.73
CA ALA A 69 -12.73 -14.66 -16.52
C ALA A 69 -12.93 -14.56 -18.05
N ASP A 70 -14.18 -14.54 -18.53
CA ASP A 70 -14.53 -14.32 -19.94
C ASP A 70 -14.49 -12.84 -20.38
N GLY A 71 -14.06 -11.94 -19.51
CA GLY A 71 -13.98 -10.49 -19.72
C GLY A 71 -15.33 -9.78 -19.67
N LYS A 72 -16.44 -10.48 -19.40
CA LYS A 72 -17.79 -9.89 -19.35
C LYS A 72 -18.19 -9.58 -17.92
N ARG A 73 -19.11 -8.62 -17.77
CA ARG A 73 -19.73 -8.33 -16.48
C ARG A 73 -20.39 -9.60 -15.93
N MET A 74 -20.11 -9.92 -14.67
CA MET A 74 -20.71 -11.06 -13.97
C MET A 74 -22.24 -10.91 -13.92
N SER A 75 -22.97 -11.99 -14.22
CA SER A 75 -24.43 -12.02 -14.09
C SER A 75 -24.95 -13.45 -13.99
N LYS A 76 -26.01 -13.66 -13.19
CA LYS A 76 -26.62 -14.99 -12.99
C LYS A 76 -27.07 -15.64 -14.30
N SER A 77 -27.66 -14.88 -15.22
CA SER A 77 -28.13 -15.38 -16.52
C SER A 77 -27.01 -15.87 -17.45
N ARG A 78 -25.77 -15.42 -17.23
CA ARG A 78 -24.59 -15.88 -17.98
C ARG A 78 -23.88 -17.07 -17.33
N GLY A 79 -24.26 -17.45 -16.11
CA GLY A 79 -23.58 -18.50 -15.36
C GLY A 79 -22.10 -18.22 -15.07
N ASN A 80 -21.66 -16.95 -15.17
CA ASN A 80 -20.26 -16.55 -15.04
C ASN A 80 -19.97 -15.80 -13.72
N VAL A 81 -20.82 -15.97 -12.72
CA VAL A 81 -20.67 -15.32 -11.41
C VAL A 81 -19.67 -16.12 -10.58
N VAL A 82 -18.64 -15.45 -10.07
CA VAL A 82 -17.80 -16.00 -9.00
C VAL A 82 -18.43 -15.59 -7.68
N THR A 83 -18.78 -16.57 -6.83
CA THR A 83 -19.37 -16.28 -5.53
C THR A 83 -18.26 -16.10 -4.49
N PRO A 84 -18.31 -15.05 -3.64
CA PRO A 84 -17.30 -14.86 -2.60
C PRO A 84 -17.20 -16.06 -1.64
N ASP A 85 -18.34 -16.67 -1.28
CA ASP A 85 -18.38 -17.78 -0.32
C ASP A 85 -17.54 -19.00 -0.75
N GLU A 86 -17.57 -19.35 -2.05
CA GLU A 86 -16.75 -20.46 -2.59
C GLU A 86 -15.26 -20.15 -2.47
N VAL A 87 -14.88 -18.90 -2.74
CA VAL A 87 -13.47 -18.46 -2.65
C VAL A 87 -13.01 -18.40 -1.19
N VAL A 88 -13.85 -17.87 -0.29
CA VAL A 88 -13.58 -17.82 1.15
C VAL A 88 -13.45 -19.21 1.74
N ALA A 89 -14.32 -20.16 1.37
CA ALA A 89 -14.25 -21.53 1.85
C ALA A 89 -12.94 -22.23 1.47
N ARG A 90 -12.36 -21.88 0.31
CA ARG A 90 -11.12 -22.48 -0.19
C ARG A 90 -9.85 -21.77 0.31
N TYR A 91 -9.86 -20.45 0.40
CA TYR A 91 -8.66 -19.64 0.62
C TYR A 91 -8.70 -18.78 1.90
N GLY A 92 -9.86 -18.65 2.54
CA GLY A 92 -10.08 -17.76 3.66
C GLY A 92 -10.41 -16.32 3.25
N ALA A 93 -11.06 -15.59 4.16
CA ALA A 93 -11.53 -14.22 3.92
C ALA A 93 -10.37 -13.23 3.67
N ASP A 94 -9.27 -13.37 4.39
CA ASP A 94 -8.10 -12.49 4.27
C ASP A 94 -7.43 -12.62 2.91
N THR A 95 -7.30 -13.84 2.40
CA THR A 95 -6.72 -14.08 1.07
C THR A 95 -7.57 -13.43 -0.02
N LEU A 96 -8.90 -13.58 0.03
CA LEU A 96 -9.81 -12.96 -0.93
C LEU A 96 -9.72 -11.43 -0.86
N ARG A 97 -9.78 -10.84 0.35
CA ARG A 97 -9.69 -9.38 0.54
C ARG A 97 -8.38 -8.83 -0.01
N LEU A 98 -7.26 -9.47 0.34
CA LEU A 98 -5.93 -9.04 -0.09
C LEU A 98 -5.77 -9.17 -1.61
N HIS A 99 -6.28 -10.25 -2.21
CA HIS A 99 -6.28 -10.42 -3.66
C HIS A 99 -7.05 -9.30 -4.37
N LEU A 100 -8.27 -8.98 -3.92
CA LEU A 100 -9.10 -7.91 -4.51
C LEU A 100 -8.42 -6.53 -4.41
N LEU A 101 -7.74 -6.26 -3.29
CA LEU A 101 -7.03 -5.00 -3.07
C LEU A 101 -5.69 -4.94 -3.83
N PHE A 102 -5.16 -6.08 -4.26
CA PHE A 102 -3.86 -6.19 -4.93
C PHE A 102 -3.93 -6.30 -6.46
N MET A 103 -4.97 -6.94 -6.99
CA MET A 103 -5.06 -7.33 -8.40
C MET A 103 -5.02 -6.15 -9.39
N ALA A 104 -5.48 -4.96 -8.98
CA ALA A 104 -5.51 -3.76 -9.82
C ALA A 104 -5.58 -2.49 -8.98
N PRO A 105 -5.26 -1.31 -9.56
CA PRO A 105 -5.61 -0.03 -8.95
C PRO A 105 -7.11 0.06 -8.68
N PHE A 106 -7.47 0.67 -7.55
CA PHE A 106 -8.85 0.72 -7.04
C PHE A 106 -9.90 1.18 -8.06
N ASP A 107 -9.56 2.13 -8.92
CA ASP A 107 -10.45 2.75 -9.91
C ASP A 107 -10.47 2.05 -11.27
N ARG A 108 -9.72 0.95 -11.43
CA ARG A 108 -9.58 0.25 -12.71
C ARG A 108 -10.43 -1.01 -12.78
N ASN A 109 -11.12 -1.15 -13.91
CA ASN A 109 -11.77 -2.41 -14.25
C ASN A 109 -10.71 -3.50 -14.39
N VAL A 110 -11.05 -4.68 -13.90
CA VAL A 110 -10.15 -5.83 -13.92
C VAL A 110 -10.97 -7.08 -14.24
N THR A 111 -10.30 -8.11 -14.73
CA THR A 111 -10.87 -9.44 -14.93
C THR A 111 -10.52 -10.29 -13.72
N TRP A 112 -11.48 -11.05 -13.21
CA TRP A 112 -11.23 -12.03 -12.18
C TRP A 112 -10.15 -13.02 -12.63
N ASP A 113 -9.11 -13.15 -11.80
CA ASP A 113 -7.96 -14.01 -12.04
C ASP A 113 -7.77 -14.94 -10.83
N GLU A 114 -8.25 -16.18 -10.96
CA GLU A 114 -8.11 -17.18 -9.90
C GLU A 114 -6.65 -17.60 -9.70
N GLU A 115 -5.77 -17.51 -10.72
CA GLU A 115 -4.35 -17.87 -10.54
C GLU A 115 -3.63 -16.84 -9.66
N GLY A 116 -4.01 -15.57 -9.79
CA GLY A 116 -3.51 -14.46 -8.96
C GLY A 116 -3.83 -14.60 -7.47
N ILE A 117 -4.85 -15.36 -7.08
CA ILE A 117 -5.23 -15.54 -5.68
C ILE A 117 -4.15 -16.29 -4.88
N ALA A 118 -3.47 -17.24 -5.53
CA ALA A 118 -2.40 -18.02 -4.91
C ALA A 118 -1.20 -17.13 -4.53
N GLY A 119 -1.02 -15.98 -5.18
CA GLY A 119 -0.03 -14.98 -4.79
C GLY A 119 -0.31 -14.36 -3.43
N ALA A 120 -1.57 -13.97 -3.20
CA ALA A 120 -2.03 -13.43 -1.92
C ALA A 120 -1.92 -14.49 -0.81
N GLU A 121 -2.33 -15.73 -1.10
CA GLU A 121 -2.24 -16.85 -0.16
C GLU A 121 -0.78 -17.12 0.26
N ARG A 122 0.14 -17.25 -0.70
CA ARG A 122 1.57 -17.48 -0.42
C ARG A 122 2.19 -16.35 0.40
N PHE A 123 1.76 -15.11 0.17
CA PHE A 123 2.19 -13.98 0.98
C PHE A 123 1.71 -14.12 2.43
N LEU A 124 0.43 -14.39 2.66
CA LEU A 124 -0.10 -14.58 4.02
C LEU A 124 0.54 -15.79 4.73
N GLN A 125 0.79 -16.89 4.03
CA GLN A 125 1.54 -18.03 4.57
C GLN A 125 2.99 -17.67 4.95
N ARG A 126 3.64 -16.76 4.20
CA ARG A 126 4.97 -16.26 4.57
C ARG A 126 4.90 -15.41 5.84
N VAL A 127 3.94 -14.50 5.93
CA VAL A 127 3.71 -13.67 7.13
C VAL A 127 3.45 -14.56 8.35
N TRP A 128 2.65 -15.61 8.19
CA TRP A 128 2.42 -16.60 9.25
C TRP A 128 3.71 -17.25 9.75
N ARG A 129 4.55 -17.77 8.85
CA ARG A 129 5.85 -18.38 9.23
C ARG A 129 6.76 -17.39 9.93
N LEU A 130 6.86 -16.16 9.44
CA LEU A 130 7.61 -15.09 10.10
C LEU A 130 7.07 -14.79 11.51
N GLY A 131 5.75 -14.89 11.71
CA GLY A 131 5.12 -14.75 13.02
C GLY A 131 5.45 -15.88 13.98
N GLU A 132 5.45 -17.12 13.51
CA GLU A 132 5.91 -18.26 14.31
C GLU A 132 7.38 -18.13 14.72
N GLU A 133 8.22 -17.57 13.85
CA GLU A 133 9.61 -17.26 14.19
C GLU A 133 9.72 -16.13 15.21
N ALA A 134 8.98 -15.03 15.01
CA ALA A 134 8.95 -13.89 15.93
C ALA A 134 8.50 -14.30 17.35
N ALA A 135 7.48 -15.17 17.45
CA ALA A 135 6.96 -15.67 18.72
C ALA A 135 7.94 -16.60 19.47
N ARG A 136 8.93 -17.19 18.77
CA ARG A 136 9.97 -18.06 19.39
C ARG A 136 11.11 -17.27 20.05
N ARG A 137 11.01 -15.94 20.15
CA ARG A 137 12.01 -15.13 20.84
C ARG A 137 12.21 -15.67 22.28
N PRO A 138 13.44 -16.04 22.67
CA PRO A 138 13.68 -16.50 24.04
C PRO A 138 13.30 -15.40 25.03
N ALA A 139 12.45 -15.74 26.00
CA ALA A 139 12.15 -14.88 27.13
C ALA A 139 13.39 -14.79 28.02
N GLY A 140 14.25 -13.80 27.76
CA GLY A 140 15.34 -13.40 28.66
C GLY A 140 16.65 -14.20 28.59
N ASP A 141 17.72 -13.50 28.98
CA ASP A 141 18.95 -14.02 29.59
C ASP A 141 20.11 -14.54 28.72
N GLY A 142 20.33 -13.94 27.55
CA GLY A 142 21.64 -14.00 26.90
C GLY A 142 22.30 -12.62 26.92
N GLN A 143 23.41 -12.46 27.66
CA GLN A 143 24.28 -11.28 27.58
C GLN A 143 24.39 -10.83 26.11
N GLU A 144 23.91 -9.62 25.80
CA GLU A 144 24.10 -8.99 24.50
C GLU A 144 25.61 -8.79 24.30
N GLN A 145 26.29 -9.79 23.72
CA GLN A 145 27.42 -9.48 22.87
C GLN A 145 26.82 -8.66 21.73
N GLY A 146 26.92 -7.34 21.86
CA GLY A 146 26.32 -6.40 20.93
C GLY A 146 26.64 -6.82 19.50
N PRO A 147 25.68 -6.67 18.56
CA PRO A 147 25.81 -7.19 17.22
C PRO A 147 27.16 -6.79 16.61
N GLY A 148 27.84 -7.73 15.94
CA GLY A 148 29.00 -7.41 15.13
C GLY A 148 28.68 -6.28 14.14
N ALA A 149 29.70 -5.55 13.65
CA ALA A 149 29.46 -4.40 12.78
C ALA A 149 28.60 -4.72 11.52
N ALA A 150 28.66 -5.95 11.01
CA ALA A 150 27.82 -6.43 9.91
C ALA A 150 26.34 -6.55 10.33
N ASN A 151 26.05 -7.20 11.46
CA ASN A 151 24.68 -7.33 11.99
C ASN A 151 24.05 -5.95 12.27
N ARG A 152 24.82 -4.99 12.81
CA ARG A 152 24.33 -3.60 12.99
C ARG A 152 23.89 -2.97 11.67
N ARG A 153 24.68 -3.15 10.61
CA ARG A 153 24.35 -2.59 9.29
C ARG A 153 23.09 -3.24 8.70
N GLU A 154 22.93 -4.56 8.84
CA GLU A 154 21.73 -5.25 8.36
C GLU A 154 20.48 -4.87 9.16
N ASP A 155 20.60 -4.71 10.48
CA ASP A 155 19.53 -4.18 11.34
C ASP A 155 19.13 -2.75 10.92
N ASP A 156 20.10 -1.87 10.65
CA ASP A 156 19.84 -0.50 10.19
C ASP A 156 19.12 -0.48 8.83
N LEU A 157 19.50 -1.37 7.91
CA LEU A 157 18.85 -1.51 6.62
C LEU A 157 17.40 -1.99 6.77
N LEU A 158 17.15 -2.95 7.66
CA LEU A 158 15.80 -3.43 7.97
C LEU A 158 14.94 -2.31 8.57
N ARG A 159 15.47 -1.54 9.53
CA ARG A 159 14.79 -0.38 10.12
C ARG A 159 14.43 0.67 9.08
N ARG A 160 15.35 1.00 8.17
CA ARG A 160 15.05 1.90 7.05
C ARG A 160 13.95 1.33 6.15
N ALA A 161 14.00 0.05 5.80
CA ALA A 161 12.96 -0.60 4.99
C ALA A 161 11.59 -0.56 5.67
N MET A 162 11.53 -0.80 6.98
CA MET A 162 10.32 -0.66 7.79
C MET A 162 9.75 0.77 7.71
N HIS A 163 10.55 1.81 7.99
CA HIS A 163 10.06 3.20 7.95
C HIS A 163 9.61 3.65 6.55
N LYS A 164 10.33 3.24 5.50
CA LYS A 164 9.89 3.45 4.11
C LYS A 164 8.55 2.78 3.82
N THR A 165 8.37 1.55 4.32
CA THR A 165 7.12 0.80 4.13
C THR A 165 5.97 1.46 4.87
N ILE A 166 6.15 1.88 6.13
CA ILE A 166 5.13 2.61 6.89
C ILE A 166 4.71 3.88 6.14
N ARG A 167 5.68 4.68 5.68
CA ARG A 167 5.40 5.89 4.88
C ARG A 167 4.61 5.57 3.62
N ARG A 168 5.10 4.63 2.80
CA ARG A 168 4.49 4.26 1.52
C ARG A 168 3.08 3.71 1.71
N VAL A 169 2.86 2.81 2.66
CA VAL A 169 1.53 2.24 2.95
C VAL A 169 0.58 3.33 3.46
N THR A 170 1.03 4.24 4.32
CA THR A 170 0.21 5.36 4.81
C THR A 170 -0.24 6.25 3.65
N GLU A 171 0.70 6.72 2.83
CA GLU A 171 0.41 7.59 1.68
C GLU A 171 -0.47 6.87 0.64
N ASP A 172 -0.24 5.58 0.40
CA ASP A 172 -0.99 4.79 -0.56
C ASP A 172 -2.42 4.49 -0.08
N VAL A 173 -2.64 4.20 1.21
CA VAL A 173 -3.99 4.01 1.77
C VAL A 173 -4.80 5.29 1.66
N ASP A 174 -4.23 6.45 2.03
CA ASP A 174 -4.88 7.75 1.88
C ASP A 174 -5.24 8.07 0.42
N ALA A 175 -4.38 7.64 -0.51
CA ALA A 175 -4.59 7.79 -1.95
C ALA A 175 -5.45 6.68 -2.58
N SER A 176 -5.93 5.70 -1.81
CA SER A 176 -6.64 4.51 -2.29
C SER A 176 -5.84 3.65 -3.30
N LYS A 177 -4.51 3.66 -3.21
CA LYS A 177 -3.57 2.83 -3.98
C LYS A 177 -3.25 1.52 -3.25
N PHE A 178 -4.30 0.76 -2.94
CA PHE A 178 -4.20 -0.45 -2.11
C PHE A 178 -3.25 -1.50 -2.70
N ASN A 179 -3.16 -1.60 -4.02
CA ASN A 179 -2.30 -2.55 -4.70
C ASN A 179 -0.81 -2.27 -4.43
N THR A 180 -0.39 -1.01 -4.47
CA THR A 180 1.01 -0.64 -4.18
C THR A 180 1.32 -0.67 -2.70
N ALA A 181 0.33 -0.45 -1.83
CA ALA A 181 0.45 -0.68 -0.39
C ALA A 181 0.72 -2.16 -0.07
N VAL A 182 -0.05 -3.07 -0.67
CA VAL A 182 0.16 -4.53 -0.54
C VAL A 182 1.54 -4.93 -1.08
N SER A 183 1.96 -4.40 -2.24
CA SER A 183 3.33 -4.63 -2.75
C SER A 183 4.41 -4.20 -1.76
N ALA A 184 4.27 -3.04 -1.12
CA ALA A 184 5.24 -2.55 -0.14
C ALA A 184 5.34 -3.50 1.07
N MET A 185 4.20 -4.01 1.56
CA MET A 185 4.19 -5.00 2.65
C MET A 185 4.79 -6.35 2.22
N MET A 186 4.58 -6.77 0.97
CA MET A 186 5.25 -7.96 0.40
C MET A 186 6.78 -7.76 0.34
N GLU A 187 7.25 -6.61 -0.13
CA GLU A 187 8.68 -6.24 -0.16
C GLU A 187 9.29 -6.27 1.26
N LEU A 188 8.60 -5.70 2.27
CA LEU A 188 9.04 -5.77 3.65
C LEU A 188 9.09 -7.22 4.17
N SER A 189 8.08 -8.05 3.87
CA SER A 189 8.08 -9.46 4.28
C SER A 189 9.24 -10.25 3.67
N ASN A 190 9.66 -9.92 2.45
CA ASN A 190 10.84 -10.52 1.81
C ASN A 190 12.13 -10.05 2.51
N THR A 191 12.20 -8.77 2.87
CA THR A 191 13.34 -8.19 3.61
C THR A 191 13.48 -8.85 4.99
N LEU A 192 12.37 -9.03 5.70
CA LEU A 192 12.30 -9.76 6.97
C LEU A 192 12.79 -11.21 6.82
N ALA A 193 12.32 -11.93 5.80
CA ALA A 193 12.76 -13.30 5.55
C ALA A 193 14.26 -13.40 5.27
N ALA A 194 14.81 -12.50 4.45
CA ALA A 194 16.25 -12.46 4.15
C ALA A 194 17.09 -12.13 5.39
N HIS A 195 16.64 -11.18 6.22
CA HIS A 195 17.30 -10.84 7.49
C HIS A 195 17.33 -12.02 8.47
N ARG A 196 16.25 -12.81 8.53
CA ARG A 196 16.19 -14.02 9.36
C ARG A 196 17.16 -15.09 8.91
N GLU A 197 17.28 -15.28 7.60
CA GLU A 197 18.20 -16.25 7.01
C GLU A 197 19.67 -15.88 7.32
N SER A 198 20.03 -14.58 7.33
CA SER A 198 21.39 -14.15 7.65
C SER A 198 21.72 -14.19 9.15
N HIS A 199 20.76 -13.91 10.04
CA HIS A 199 21.01 -13.79 11.49
C HIS A 199 20.75 -15.05 12.31
N GLY A 200 20.02 -16.03 11.78
CA GLY A 200 19.70 -17.29 12.47
C GLY A 200 18.62 -17.17 13.55
N SER A 201 18.62 -16.14 14.40
CA SER A 201 17.58 -15.88 15.43
C SER A 201 16.87 -14.51 15.28
N PRO A 202 15.59 -14.38 15.70
CA PRO A 202 14.85 -13.12 15.60
C PRO A 202 15.38 -12.11 16.64
N GLY A 203 16.20 -11.17 16.17
CA GLY A 203 16.70 -10.06 16.99
C GLY A 203 15.66 -8.95 17.22
N PRO A 204 15.98 -7.94 18.06
CA PRO A 204 15.08 -6.84 18.36
C PRO A 204 14.59 -6.07 17.12
N ALA A 205 15.47 -5.79 16.16
CA ALA A 205 15.11 -5.08 14.91
C ALA A 205 14.12 -5.89 14.05
N PHE A 206 14.27 -7.22 14.03
CA PHE A 206 13.34 -8.11 13.34
C PHE A 206 11.95 -8.09 13.99
N CYS A 207 11.89 -8.25 15.31
CA CYS A 207 10.62 -8.24 16.03
C CYS A 207 9.86 -6.92 15.84
N GLU A 208 10.55 -5.79 15.96
CA GLU A 208 9.98 -4.46 15.74
C GLU A 208 9.42 -4.31 14.32
N ALA A 209 10.21 -4.67 13.30
CA ALA A 209 9.77 -4.58 11.91
C ALA A 209 8.62 -5.53 11.57
N PHE A 210 8.61 -6.73 12.16
CA PHE A 210 7.52 -7.68 12.01
C PHE A 210 6.23 -7.18 12.68
N GLU A 211 6.31 -6.67 13.90
CA GLU A 211 5.16 -6.07 14.60
C GLU A 211 4.55 -4.91 13.80
N MET A 212 5.40 -4.05 13.20
CA MET A 212 4.92 -2.98 12.33
C MET A 212 4.25 -3.52 11.06
N LEU A 213 4.78 -4.58 10.44
CA LEU A 213 4.13 -5.24 9.30
C LEU A 213 2.72 -5.74 9.68
N ILE A 214 2.56 -6.35 10.87
CA ILE A 214 1.26 -6.84 11.35
C ILE A 214 0.26 -5.70 11.53
N ARG A 215 0.68 -4.56 12.11
CA ARG A 215 -0.18 -3.38 12.25
C ARG A 215 -0.56 -2.75 10.91
N LEU A 216 0.34 -2.71 9.93
CA LEU A 216 0.05 -2.21 8.58
C LEU A 216 -0.89 -3.13 7.80
N LEU A 217 -0.76 -4.45 8.00
CA LEU A 217 -1.52 -5.47 7.30
C LEU A 217 -2.96 -5.63 7.86
N SER A 218 -3.22 -5.21 9.10
CA SER A 218 -4.48 -5.47 9.80
C SER A 218 -5.74 -4.92 9.09
N PRO A 219 -5.73 -3.78 8.38
CA PRO A 219 -6.92 -3.34 7.63
C PRO A 219 -7.20 -4.24 6.41
N PHE A 220 -6.18 -4.94 5.89
CA PHE A 220 -6.27 -5.76 4.68
C PHE A 220 -6.65 -7.20 5.02
N ALA A 221 -5.94 -7.80 5.98
CA ALA A 221 -6.07 -9.19 6.40
C ALA A 221 -6.32 -9.29 7.92
N PRO A 222 -7.48 -8.85 8.42
CA PRO A 222 -7.70 -8.63 9.85
C PRO A 222 -7.64 -9.88 10.72
N HIS A 223 -7.98 -11.06 10.20
CA HIS A 223 -8.11 -12.28 11.00
C HIS A 223 -6.74 -12.87 11.32
N ILE A 224 -5.91 -13.05 10.29
CA ILE A 224 -4.55 -13.57 10.44
C ILE A 224 -3.67 -12.63 11.27
N THR A 225 -3.85 -11.32 11.13
CA THR A 225 -3.09 -10.35 11.94
C THR A 225 -3.50 -10.37 13.41
N GLU A 226 -4.78 -10.60 13.72
CA GLU A 226 -5.24 -10.73 15.10
C GLU A 226 -4.65 -11.98 15.75
N GLU A 227 -4.74 -13.13 15.07
CA GLU A 227 -4.19 -14.40 15.53
C GLU A 227 -2.67 -14.33 15.74
N ILE A 228 -1.93 -13.69 14.82
CA ILE A 228 -0.49 -13.48 14.99
C ILE A 228 -0.22 -12.54 16.18
N TRP A 229 -0.99 -11.48 16.34
CA TRP A 229 -0.83 -10.51 17.43
C TRP A 229 -0.95 -11.18 18.80
N GLU A 230 -1.97 -12.02 18.99
CA GLU A 230 -2.13 -12.82 20.22
C GLU A 230 -0.95 -13.79 20.43
N ARG A 231 -0.51 -14.48 19.36
CA ARG A 231 0.63 -15.42 19.43
C ARG A 231 1.97 -14.76 19.75
N LEU A 232 2.14 -13.48 19.41
CA LEU A 232 3.29 -12.67 19.83
C LEU A 232 3.24 -12.33 21.33
N GLY A 233 2.14 -12.64 22.02
CA GLY A 233 1.94 -12.37 23.45
C GLY A 233 1.46 -10.96 23.75
N HIS A 234 0.92 -10.25 22.75
CA HIS A 234 0.34 -8.93 22.95
C HIS A 234 -1.11 -9.02 23.44
N ASP A 235 -1.55 -7.97 24.13
CA ASP A 235 -2.95 -7.85 24.53
C ASP A 235 -3.86 -7.62 23.32
N PHE A 236 -5.07 -8.19 23.39
CA PHE A 236 -6.14 -7.94 22.44
C PHE A 236 -6.41 -6.42 22.36
N SER A 237 -6.47 -5.78 21.19
CA SER A 237 -6.41 -6.31 19.81
C SER A 237 -5.46 -5.48 18.95
N VAL A 238 -4.93 -6.06 17.85
CA VAL A 238 -4.17 -5.29 16.85
C VAL A 238 -5.01 -4.14 16.26
N HIS A 239 -6.32 -4.33 16.15
CA HIS A 239 -7.26 -3.34 15.62
C HIS A 239 -7.53 -2.16 16.56
N GLN A 240 -7.07 -2.25 17.81
CA GLN A 240 -7.13 -1.15 18.79
C GLN A 240 -5.80 -0.40 18.94
N GLN A 241 -4.77 -0.83 18.22
CA GLN A 241 -3.47 -0.15 18.22
C GLN A 241 -3.52 1.11 17.36
N THR A 242 -2.69 2.09 17.72
CA THR A 242 -2.49 3.28 16.89
C THR A 242 -1.96 2.89 15.51
N TRP A 243 -2.20 3.71 14.48
CA TRP A 243 -1.51 3.53 13.20
C TRP A 243 0.01 3.77 13.36
N PRO A 244 0.91 2.94 12.77
CA PRO A 244 2.35 3.13 12.89
C PRO A 244 2.83 4.49 12.35
N ALA A 245 3.71 5.16 13.09
CA ALA A 245 4.42 6.36 12.63
C ALA A 245 5.78 5.99 12.03
N TYR A 246 6.29 6.81 11.11
CA TYR A 246 7.63 6.64 10.55
C TYR A 246 8.55 7.81 10.87
N ASP A 247 9.85 7.56 10.92
CA ASP A 247 10.88 8.60 10.98
C ASP A 247 11.21 9.07 9.55
N PRO A 248 10.99 10.36 9.22
CA PRO A 248 11.34 10.92 7.91
C PRO A 248 12.81 10.72 7.51
N ALA A 249 13.75 10.76 8.45
CA ALA A 249 15.18 10.59 8.17
C ALA A 249 15.55 9.14 7.78
N LEU A 250 14.75 8.16 8.22
CA LEU A 250 14.92 6.76 7.86
C LEU A 250 14.11 6.37 6.61
N ALA A 251 13.03 7.10 6.32
CA ALA A 251 12.13 6.87 5.19
C ALA A 251 12.60 7.52 3.86
N VAL A 252 13.74 8.21 3.85
CA VAL A 252 14.36 8.72 2.61
C VAL A 252 15.21 7.64 1.94
N ASP A 253 15.20 7.63 0.61
CA ASP A 253 16.21 6.88 -0.15
C ASP A 253 17.57 7.56 -0.01
N GLU A 254 18.63 6.80 0.22
CA GLU A 254 19.99 7.35 0.18
C GLU A 254 20.50 7.40 -1.27
N THR A 255 20.02 6.47 -2.09
CA THR A 255 20.34 6.35 -3.51
C THR A 255 19.07 6.16 -4.33
N VAL A 256 18.97 6.91 -5.43
CA VAL A 256 17.91 6.79 -6.43
C VAL A 256 18.49 6.35 -7.77
N THR A 257 17.71 5.63 -8.57
CA THR A 257 18.12 5.24 -9.93
C THR A 257 17.83 6.38 -10.90
N LEU A 258 18.86 7.05 -11.37
CA LEU A 258 18.77 8.04 -12.43
C LEU A 258 18.66 7.34 -13.79
N VAL A 259 17.50 7.47 -14.45
CA VAL A 259 17.30 6.92 -15.79
C VAL A 259 17.93 7.85 -16.81
N VAL A 260 18.81 7.32 -17.66
CA VAL A 260 19.47 8.12 -18.70
C VAL A 260 18.96 7.72 -20.07
N GLN A 261 18.50 8.71 -20.83
CA GLN A 261 17.96 8.56 -22.18
C GLN A 261 18.85 9.27 -23.21
N VAL A 262 18.85 8.75 -24.43
CA VAL A 262 19.36 9.43 -25.63
C VAL A 262 18.24 9.44 -26.66
N ASP A 263 17.84 10.64 -27.10
CA ASP A 263 16.71 10.88 -28.00
C ASP A 263 15.43 10.15 -27.55
N GLY A 264 15.14 10.22 -26.24
CA GLY A 264 13.95 9.64 -25.63
C GLY A 264 14.00 8.13 -25.38
N LYS A 265 15.07 7.43 -25.78
CA LYS A 265 15.25 5.99 -25.54
C LYS A 265 16.16 5.74 -24.34
N VAL A 266 15.73 4.88 -23.41
CA VAL A 266 16.53 4.52 -22.21
C VAL A 266 17.81 3.80 -22.64
N ARG A 267 18.96 4.35 -22.23
CA ARG A 267 20.30 3.83 -22.53
C ARG A 267 21.05 3.37 -21.29
N ASP A 268 20.72 3.93 -20.13
CA ASP A 268 21.36 3.53 -18.88
C ASP A 268 20.45 3.77 -17.67
N ARG A 269 20.81 3.15 -16.55
CA ARG A 269 20.22 3.33 -15.22
C ARG A 269 21.35 3.39 -14.21
N ILE A 270 21.67 4.60 -13.73
CA ILE A 270 22.79 4.82 -12.82
C ILE A 270 22.32 5.11 -11.40
N PRO A 271 22.83 4.41 -10.37
CA PRO A 271 22.54 4.76 -8.99
C PRO A 271 23.24 6.08 -8.64
N VAL A 272 22.50 7.03 -8.08
CA VAL A 272 23.00 8.33 -7.64
C VAL A 272 22.47 8.68 -6.25
N PRO A 273 23.15 9.54 -5.46
CA PRO A 273 22.60 10.01 -4.19
C PRO A 273 21.21 10.63 -4.37
N ALA A 274 20.30 10.37 -3.43
CA ALA A 274 19.01 11.06 -3.43
C ALA A 274 19.21 12.57 -3.21
N GLY A 275 18.46 13.38 -3.96
CA GLY A 275 18.62 14.84 -3.94
C GLY A 275 19.85 15.36 -4.72
N LEU A 276 20.49 14.52 -5.56
CA LEU A 276 21.56 14.97 -6.44
C LEU A 276 21.08 16.15 -7.31
N GLU A 277 21.79 17.27 -7.24
CA GLU A 277 21.48 18.47 -8.01
C GLU A 277 21.61 18.24 -9.53
N ASP A 278 20.90 19.05 -10.31
CA ASP A 278 20.78 18.90 -11.77
C ASP A 278 22.13 18.95 -12.50
N GLY A 279 23.07 19.77 -12.03
CA GLY A 279 24.42 19.89 -12.61
C GLY A 279 25.21 18.58 -12.48
N PRO A 280 25.46 18.10 -11.25
CA PRO A 280 26.08 16.79 -11.02
C PRO A 280 25.34 15.61 -11.68
N ALA A 281 24.00 15.63 -11.72
CA ALA A 281 23.21 14.60 -12.39
C ALA A 281 23.47 14.56 -13.91
N ARG A 282 23.56 15.74 -14.54
CA ARG A 282 23.93 15.87 -15.96
C ARG A 282 25.33 15.34 -16.22
N GLU A 283 26.31 15.68 -15.39
CA GLU A 283 27.68 15.20 -15.54
C GLU A 283 27.75 13.68 -15.44
N ARG A 284 27.05 13.09 -14.47
CA ARG A 284 27.00 11.63 -14.30
C ARG A 284 26.37 10.92 -15.49
N ALA A 285 25.30 11.49 -16.03
CA ALA A 285 24.64 10.97 -17.23
C ALA A 285 25.54 11.02 -18.47
N LEU A 286 26.27 12.11 -18.68
CA LEU A 286 27.20 12.25 -19.82
C LEU A 286 28.49 11.43 -19.66
N ALA A 287 28.87 11.10 -18.43
CA ALA A 287 30.00 10.23 -18.13
C ALA A 287 29.69 8.74 -18.33
N SER A 288 28.40 8.35 -18.42
CA SER A 288 27.99 6.96 -18.68
C SER A 288 28.60 6.44 -19.98
N GLU A 289 29.23 5.26 -19.92
CA GLU A 289 29.81 4.61 -21.08
C GLU A 289 28.74 4.27 -22.13
N HIS A 290 27.59 3.74 -21.69
CA HIS A 290 26.46 3.44 -22.56
C HIS A 290 25.96 4.69 -23.29
N VAL A 291 25.88 5.83 -22.60
CA VAL A 291 25.46 7.09 -23.22
C VAL A 291 26.49 7.56 -24.24
N ARG A 292 27.78 7.56 -23.88
CA ARG A 292 28.88 7.96 -24.79
C ARG A 292 28.92 7.11 -26.07
N GLN A 293 28.70 5.81 -25.96
CA GLN A 293 28.59 4.89 -27.10
C GLN A 293 27.43 5.29 -28.04
N HIS A 294 26.26 5.64 -27.49
CA HIS A 294 25.10 6.04 -28.29
C HIS A 294 25.24 7.45 -28.91
N LEU A 295 25.98 8.35 -28.27
CA LEU A 295 26.29 9.66 -28.83
C LEU A 295 27.24 9.56 -30.04
N GLY A 296 28.14 8.56 -30.06
CA GLY A 296 29.03 8.31 -31.20
C GLY A 296 29.92 9.51 -31.53
N GLY A 297 30.36 10.26 -30.52
CA GLY A 297 31.18 11.46 -30.68
C GLY A 297 30.42 12.76 -31.01
N ARG A 298 29.10 12.71 -31.19
CA ARG A 298 28.27 13.92 -31.37
C ARG A 298 28.14 14.69 -30.06
N ALA A 299 28.25 16.01 -30.12
CA ALA A 299 27.98 16.88 -28.98
C ALA A 299 26.47 16.94 -28.71
N PRO A 300 26.02 16.86 -27.44
CA PRO A 300 24.61 17.06 -27.10
C PRO A 300 24.13 18.45 -27.52
N ARG A 301 22.99 18.51 -28.20
CA ARG A 301 22.29 19.78 -28.49
C ARG A 301 21.60 20.33 -27.26
N GLN A 302 21.00 19.45 -26.48
CA GLN A 302 20.28 19.80 -25.26
C GLN A 302 20.36 18.64 -24.27
N VAL A 303 20.41 18.98 -22.97
CA VAL A 303 20.28 17.99 -21.90
C VAL A 303 19.14 18.43 -21.00
N ILE A 304 18.14 17.57 -20.86
CA ILE A 304 16.94 17.83 -20.06
C ILE A 304 17.06 16.99 -18.79
N VAL A 305 17.09 17.66 -17.64
CA VAL A 305 17.13 17.01 -16.32
C VAL A 305 15.76 17.14 -15.68
N VAL A 306 15.21 16.01 -15.23
CA VAL A 306 14.08 15.94 -14.31
C VAL A 306 14.67 15.49 -12.98
N SER A 307 14.81 16.43 -12.04
CA SER A 307 15.53 16.24 -10.78
C SER A 307 15.13 14.94 -10.07
N GLY A 308 16.15 14.14 -9.70
CA GLY A 308 15.98 12.87 -9.01
C GLY A 308 15.31 11.73 -9.82
N ARG A 309 15.05 11.92 -11.12
CA ARG A 309 14.31 10.93 -11.93
C ARG A 309 14.99 10.57 -13.25
N LEU A 310 15.34 11.57 -14.06
CA LEU A 310 15.69 11.32 -15.47
C LEU A 310 16.63 12.37 -16.04
N VAL A 311 17.57 11.95 -16.88
CA VAL A 311 18.31 12.83 -17.79
C VAL A 311 18.08 12.35 -19.22
N ASN A 312 17.58 13.23 -20.10
CA ASN A 312 17.47 12.96 -21.53
C ASN A 312 18.47 13.82 -22.30
N VAL A 313 19.34 13.14 -23.06
CA VAL A 313 20.35 13.76 -23.91
C VAL A 313 19.84 13.79 -25.34
N VAL A 314 19.67 14.99 -25.90
CA VAL A 314 19.18 15.18 -27.27
C VAL A 314 20.36 15.44 -28.21
N THR A 315 20.44 14.70 -29.31
CA THR A 315 21.52 14.79 -30.31
C THR A 315 21.22 15.67 -31.53
#